data_AF-A0A7H8SLB9-F1
#
_entry.id   AF-A0A7H8SLB9-F1
#
_cell.length_a   1.000
_cell.length_b   1.000
_cell.length_c   1.000
_cell.angle_alpha   90.00
_cell.angle_beta   90.00
_cell.angle_gamma   90.00
#
_symmetry.space_group_name_H-M   'P 1'
#
loop_
_entity.id
_entity.type
_entity.pdbx_description
1 polymer ?
#
loop_
_entity_poly.entity_id
_entity_poly.type
_entity_poly.pdbx_seq_one_letter_code
_entity_poly.pdbx_strand_id
1 'polypeptide(L)'
;MMKIKNMDSSKLSYMYFFPVVFFPFLNIYQFRNNPDLKSWLFSNLLIGFTVILIPLFLALSMLITKFLYRDHNKKPEYNAMGLGLLCLIFLMGSNYYQFQKFTAGTDLSIDLYRMALMLSFLIACFVSSLYFTLKYKQYSKKYTVDLNTKTQRFMASAALPLILTICALFTI
;
A
#
# COMPACT_ATOMS: atom_id res chain seq x y z
N MET A 1 -16.62 27.35 12.71
CA MET A 1 -15.28 26.73 12.71
C MET A 1 -15.42 25.21 12.71
N MET A 2 -15.88 24.66 11.58
CA MET A 2 -16.12 23.23 11.39
C MET A 2 -14.99 22.69 10.49
N LYS A 3 -14.46 21.51 10.84
CA LYS A 3 -13.92 20.51 9.90
C LYS A 3 -12.46 20.55 9.40
N ILE A 4 -11.48 21.21 10.03
CA ILE A 4 -10.07 20.90 9.67
C ILE A 4 -9.72 19.44 10.07
N LYS A 5 -10.16 19.00 11.26
CA LYS A 5 -9.97 17.62 11.74
C LYS A 5 -10.75 16.57 10.93
N ASN A 6 -11.89 16.94 10.36
CA ASN A 6 -12.72 16.05 9.53
C ASN A 6 -12.22 15.98 8.07
N MET A 7 -11.48 16.99 7.60
CA MET A 7 -10.96 17.02 6.24
C MET A 7 -9.85 15.98 6.04
N ASP A 8 -8.99 15.77 7.04
CA ASP A 8 -7.95 14.74 6.98
C ASP A 8 -8.55 13.33 7.02
N SER A 9 -9.56 13.11 7.87
CA SER A 9 -10.27 11.82 7.95
C SER A 9 -11.04 11.50 6.66
N SER A 10 -11.67 12.49 6.05
CA SER A 10 -12.43 12.31 4.80
C SER A 10 -11.52 12.12 3.59
N LYS A 11 -10.39 12.83 3.52
CA LYS A 11 -9.34 12.56 2.52
C LYS A 11 -8.76 11.16 2.67
N LEU A 12 -8.51 10.71 3.91
CA LEU A 12 -8.05 9.35 4.18
C LEU A 12 -9.07 8.34 3.67
N SER A 13 -10.34 8.48 4.06
CA SER A 13 -11.42 7.62 3.58
C SER A 13 -11.48 7.63 2.06
N TYR A 14 -11.47 8.79 1.40
CA TYR A 14 -11.53 8.87 -0.06
C TYR A 14 -10.36 8.16 -0.75
N MET A 15 -9.13 8.35 -0.26
CA MET A 15 -7.92 7.73 -0.83
C MET A 15 -7.93 6.21 -0.68
N TYR A 16 -8.52 5.70 0.40
CA TYR A 16 -8.65 4.26 0.65
C TYR A 16 -9.89 3.62 0.00
N PHE A 17 -11.01 4.34 -0.13
CA PHE A 17 -12.27 3.78 -0.63
C PHE A 17 -12.34 3.77 -2.15
N PHE A 18 -11.72 4.76 -2.82
CA PHE A 18 -11.77 4.85 -4.28
C PHE A 18 -11.18 3.62 -5.00
N PRO A 19 -9.97 3.13 -4.64
CA PRO A 19 -9.43 1.90 -5.23
C PRO A 19 -10.19 0.64 -4.80
N VAL A 20 -10.90 0.67 -3.69
CA VAL A 20 -11.62 -0.50 -3.17
C VAL A 20 -12.95 -0.70 -3.89
N VAL A 21 -13.62 0.39 -4.26
CA VAL A 21 -14.95 0.35 -4.86
C VAL A 21 -14.88 0.34 -6.39
N PHE A 22 -14.13 1.25 -7.01
CA PHE A 22 -14.21 1.42 -8.48
C PHE A 22 -13.42 0.37 -9.25
N PHE A 23 -12.39 -0.17 -8.61
CA PHE A 23 -11.42 -1.04 -9.23
C PHE A 23 -11.98 -2.43 -9.59
N PRO A 24 -12.74 -3.08 -8.69
CA PRO A 24 -13.45 -4.30 -9.05
C PRO A 24 -14.49 -4.06 -10.17
N PHE A 25 -15.16 -2.90 -10.23
CA PHE A 25 -16.13 -2.62 -11.30
C PHE A 25 -15.47 -2.42 -12.67
N LEU A 26 -14.33 -1.71 -12.71
CA LEU A 26 -13.52 -1.56 -13.92
C LEU A 26 -13.02 -2.93 -14.43
N ASN A 27 -12.64 -3.83 -13.51
CA ASN A 27 -12.23 -5.20 -13.83
C ASN A 27 -13.31 -5.97 -14.58
N ILE A 28 -14.57 -5.89 -14.14
CA ILE A 28 -15.68 -6.59 -14.81
C ILE A 28 -15.91 -6.07 -16.23
N TYR A 29 -15.94 -4.74 -16.41
CA TYR A 29 -16.23 -4.14 -17.71
C TYR A 29 -15.18 -4.51 -18.77
N GLN A 30 -13.90 -4.44 -18.39
CA GLN A 30 -12.81 -4.71 -19.31
C GLN A 30 -12.58 -6.21 -19.53
N PHE A 31 -12.92 -7.06 -18.56
CA PHE A 31 -12.83 -8.51 -18.75
C PHE A 31 -13.62 -8.99 -19.97
N ARG A 32 -14.74 -8.32 -20.27
CA ARG A 32 -15.63 -8.67 -21.37
C ARG A 32 -15.16 -8.16 -22.74
N ASN A 33 -14.36 -7.09 -22.77
CA ASN A 33 -14.16 -6.28 -23.98
C ASN A 33 -12.70 -6.14 -24.42
N ASN A 34 -11.72 -6.52 -23.59
CA ASN A 34 -10.30 -6.29 -23.88
C ASN A 34 -9.59 -7.54 -24.41
N PRO A 35 -8.86 -7.45 -25.55
CA PRO A 35 -8.08 -8.56 -26.09
C PRO A 35 -6.79 -8.83 -25.30
N ASP A 36 -6.23 -7.85 -24.57
CA ASP A 36 -5.07 -8.02 -23.68
C ASP A 36 -5.47 -8.03 -22.20
N LEU A 37 -6.27 -9.04 -21.85
CA LEU A 37 -6.81 -9.22 -20.50
C LEU A 37 -5.72 -9.39 -19.44
N LYS A 38 -4.65 -10.11 -19.78
CA LYS A 38 -3.60 -10.53 -18.84
C LYS A 38 -2.78 -9.35 -18.34
N SER A 39 -2.26 -8.54 -19.25
CA SER A 39 -1.47 -7.35 -18.92
C SER A 39 -2.31 -6.36 -18.13
N TRP A 40 -3.54 -6.11 -18.61
CA TRP A 40 -4.46 -5.17 -17.99
C TRP A 40 -4.84 -5.57 -16.55
N LEU A 41 -5.17 -6.84 -16.30
CA LEU A 41 -5.49 -7.32 -14.96
C LEU A 41 -4.28 -7.20 -14.03
N PHE A 42 -3.09 -7.57 -14.52
CA PHE A 42 -1.86 -7.48 -13.73
C PHE A 42 -1.55 -6.03 -13.32
N SER A 43 -1.52 -5.10 -14.28
CA SER A 43 -1.26 -3.68 -13.99
C SER A 43 -2.28 -3.10 -13.04
N ASN A 44 -3.55 -3.49 -13.17
CA ASN A 44 -4.56 -3.03 -12.25
C ASN A 44 -4.33 -3.59 -10.86
N LEU A 45 -4.28 -4.92 -10.68
CA LEU A 45 -4.04 -5.51 -9.36
C LEU A 45 -2.82 -4.90 -8.67
N LEU A 46 -1.75 -4.67 -9.44
CA LEU A 46 -0.55 -3.99 -8.99
C LEU A 46 -0.87 -2.60 -8.41
N ILE A 47 -1.48 -1.71 -9.21
CA ILE A 47 -1.79 -0.34 -8.81
C ILE A 47 -2.76 -0.33 -7.61
N GLY A 48 -3.81 -1.14 -7.66
CA GLY A 48 -4.82 -1.22 -6.61
C GLY A 48 -4.22 -1.57 -5.25
N PHE A 49 -3.40 -2.63 -5.20
CA PHE A 49 -2.72 -3.01 -3.96
C PHE A 49 -1.71 -1.96 -3.51
N THR A 50 -0.87 -1.44 -4.42
CA THR A 50 0.15 -0.45 -4.08
C THR A 50 -0.45 0.82 -3.45
N VAL A 51 -1.55 1.33 -3.99
CA VAL A 51 -2.20 2.56 -3.48
C VAL A 51 -2.71 2.40 -2.04
N ILE A 52 -3.15 1.19 -1.66
CA ILE A 52 -3.59 0.90 -0.28
C ILE A 52 -2.39 0.62 0.64
N LEU A 53 -1.40 -0.13 0.14
CA LEU A 53 -0.25 -0.58 0.93
C LEU A 53 0.69 0.58 1.31
N ILE A 54 0.89 1.57 0.44
CA ILE A 54 1.76 2.74 0.73
C ILE A 54 1.34 3.45 2.03
N PRO A 55 0.10 3.96 2.16
CA PRO A 55 -0.32 4.68 3.36
C PRO A 55 -0.49 3.74 4.57
N LEU A 56 -0.77 2.44 4.36
CA LEU A 56 -0.81 1.43 5.43
C LEU A 56 0.58 1.25 6.08
N PHE A 57 1.62 1.07 5.28
CA PHE A 57 2.99 0.95 5.79
C PHE A 57 3.47 2.24 6.43
N LEU A 58 3.10 3.39 5.87
CA LEU A 58 3.44 4.68 6.46
C LEU A 58 2.77 4.87 7.84
N ALA A 59 1.52 4.44 8.01
CA ALA A 59 0.83 4.42 9.29
C ALA A 59 1.51 3.48 10.29
N LEU A 60 1.92 2.29 9.85
CA LEU A 60 2.67 1.32 10.66
C LEU A 60 4.02 1.89 11.13
N SER A 61 4.82 2.45 10.23
CA SER A 61 6.12 3.04 10.58
C SER A 61 5.98 4.22 11.55
N MET A 62 4.95 5.07 11.37
CA MET A 62 4.64 6.14 12.31
C MET A 62 4.17 5.63 13.68
N LEU A 63 3.38 4.55 13.72
CA LEU A 63 2.96 3.93 14.98
C LEU A 63 4.17 3.40 15.77
N ILE A 64 5.09 2.69 15.10
CA ILE A 64 6.33 2.19 15.70
C ILE A 64 7.16 3.36 16.23
N THR A 65 7.29 4.45 15.45
CA THR A 65 7.99 5.66 15.86
C THR A 65 7.37 6.25 17.13
N LYS A 66 6.05 6.44 17.15
CA LYS A 66 5.34 6.96 18.32
C LYS A 66 5.49 6.07 19.54
N PHE A 67 5.55 4.74 19.34
CA PHE A 67 5.84 3.81 20.42
C PHE A 67 7.25 4.02 20.99
N LEU A 68 8.27 4.15 20.14
CA LEU A 68 9.65 4.39 20.54
C LEU A 68 9.83 5.73 21.29
N TYR A 69 9.15 6.79 20.84
CA TYR A 69 9.17 8.10 21.49
C TYR A 69 8.17 8.22 22.67
N ARG A 70 7.48 7.13 23.03
CA ARG A 70 6.46 7.11 24.11
C ARG A 70 5.37 8.18 23.95
N ASP A 71 5.01 8.55 22.72
CA ASP A 71 3.92 9.49 22.45
C ASP A 71 2.57 8.84 22.80
N HIS A 72 1.75 9.51 23.61
CA HIS A 72 0.42 9.04 24.00
C HIS A 72 -0.61 9.10 22.87
N ASN A 73 -0.44 9.99 21.89
CA ASN A 73 -1.43 10.18 20.82
C ASN A 73 -1.20 9.21 19.63
N LYS A 74 -1.58 7.95 19.79
CA LYS A 74 -1.48 6.88 18.77
C LYS A 74 -2.79 6.57 18.04
N LYS A 75 -3.90 7.16 18.50
CA LYS A 75 -5.25 6.92 17.96
C LYS A 75 -5.37 7.11 16.43
N PRO A 76 -4.78 8.15 15.81
CA PRO A 76 -4.92 8.32 14.36
C PRO A 76 -4.20 7.23 13.57
N GLU A 77 -3.04 6.73 14.04
CA GLU A 77 -2.32 5.64 13.40
C GLU A 77 -3.08 4.31 13.49
N TYR A 78 -3.68 4.00 14.65
CA TYR A 78 -4.53 2.81 14.79
C TYR A 78 -5.72 2.84 13.85
N ASN A 79 -6.41 3.99 13.76
CA ASN A 79 -7.55 4.13 12.84
C ASN A 79 -7.12 3.98 11.37
N ALA A 80 -6.00 4.59 11.00
CA ALA A 80 -5.45 4.48 9.65
C ALA A 80 -5.03 3.04 9.31
N MET A 81 -4.41 2.32 10.24
CA MET A 81 -4.06 0.91 10.07
C MET A 81 -5.31 0.03 9.94
N GLY A 82 -6.29 0.21 10.83
CA GLY A 82 -7.54 -0.56 10.79
C GLY A 82 -8.29 -0.36 9.46
N LEU A 83 -8.40 0.90 9.01
CA LEU A 83 -9.01 1.21 7.72
C LEU A 83 -8.21 0.62 6.55
N GLY A 84 -6.88 0.79 6.54
CA GLY A 84 -6.03 0.27 5.48
C GLY A 84 -6.06 -1.26 5.37
N LEU A 85 -6.08 -1.98 6.49
CA LEU A 85 -6.24 -3.44 6.52
C LEU A 85 -7.62 -3.87 6.00
N LEU A 86 -8.69 -3.19 6.42
CA LEU A 86 -10.03 -3.49 5.96
C LEU A 86 -10.17 -3.28 4.44
N CYS A 87 -9.60 -2.19 3.93
CA CYS A 87 -9.53 -1.90 2.50
C CYS A 87 -8.72 -2.94 1.73
N LEU A 88 -7.57 -3.38 2.26
CA LEU A 88 -6.75 -4.41 1.63
C LEU A 88 -7.49 -5.75 1.55
N ILE A 89 -8.14 -6.18 2.65
CA ILE A 89 -8.92 -7.41 2.69
C ILE A 89 -10.07 -7.36 1.69
N PHE A 90 -10.81 -6.24 1.64
CA PHE A 90 -11.91 -6.09 0.70
C PHE A 90 -11.43 -6.10 -0.75
N LEU A 91 -10.32 -5.40 -1.06
CA LEU A 91 -9.74 -5.39 -2.39
C LEU A 91 -9.26 -6.79 -2.79
N MET A 92 -8.60 -7.51 -1.89
CA MET A 92 -8.16 -8.88 -2.16
C MET A 92 -9.35 -9.82 -2.37
N GLY A 93 -10.35 -9.78 -1.49
CA GLY A 93 -11.53 -10.64 -1.56
C GLY A 93 -12.37 -10.39 -2.81
N SER A 94 -12.64 -9.13 -3.14
CA SER A 94 -13.41 -8.76 -4.33
C SER A 94 -12.69 -9.16 -5.62
N ASN A 95 -11.39 -8.87 -5.75
CA ASN A 95 -10.63 -9.24 -6.93
C ASN A 95 -10.42 -10.76 -7.05
N TYR A 96 -10.23 -11.46 -5.93
CA TYR A 96 -10.12 -12.92 -5.94
C TYR A 96 -11.43 -13.59 -6.35
N TYR A 97 -12.56 -13.11 -5.84
CA TYR A 97 -13.89 -13.58 -6.26
C TYR A 97 -14.12 -13.35 -7.76
N GLN A 98 -13.79 -12.15 -8.26
CA GLN A 98 -13.88 -11.85 -9.68
C GLN A 98 -12.96 -12.73 -10.51
N PHE A 99 -11.71 -12.92 -10.07
CA PHE A 99 -10.77 -13.81 -10.72
C PHE A 99 -11.39 -15.21 -10.86
N GLN A 100 -11.87 -15.83 -9.79
CA GLN A 100 -12.50 -17.16 -9.87
C GLN A 100 -13.73 -17.20 -10.79
N LYS A 101 -14.58 -16.17 -10.75
CA LYS A 101 -15.82 -16.14 -11.53
C LYS A 101 -15.58 -15.99 -13.03
N PHE A 102 -14.55 -15.23 -13.42
CA PHE A 102 -14.33 -14.85 -14.81
C PHE A 102 -13.20 -15.65 -15.48
N THR A 103 -12.31 -16.30 -14.72
CA THR A 103 -11.22 -17.10 -15.30
C THR A 103 -11.62 -18.51 -15.75
N ALA A 104 -12.84 -18.95 -15.48
CA ALA A 104 -13.36 -20.24 -15.94
C ALA A 104 -13.33 -20.30 -17.48
N GLY A 105 -12.42 -21.13 -18.02
CA GLY A 105 -12.22 -21.31 -19.47
C GLY A 105 -11.15 -20.39 -20.09
N THR A 106 -10.33 -19.70 -19.30
CA THR A 106 -9.21 -18.85 -19.77
C THR A 106 -7.85 -19.38 -19.28
N ASP A 107 -6.75 -19.04 -19.97
CA ASP A 107 -5.37 -19.40 -19.58
C ASP A 107 -4.80 -18.54 -18.43
N LEU A 108 -5.66 -17.88 -17.65
CA LEU A 108 -5.24 -16.95 -16.61
C LEU A 108 -4.82 -17.71 -15.35
N SER A 109 -3.51 -17.76 -15.08
CA SER A 109 -2.95 -18.36 -13.87
C SER A 109 -3.12 -17.46 -12.63
N ILE A 110 -3.40 -18.08 -11.48
CA ILE A 110 -3.40 -17.43 -10.16
C ILE A 110 -2.02 -16.83 -9.80
N ASP A 111 -0.95 -17.29 -10.43
CA ASP A 111 0.40 -16.77 -10.19
C ASP A 111 0.53 -15.32 -10.61
N LEU A 112 -0.24 -14.85 -11.61
CA LEU A 112 -0.31 -13.42 -11.96
C LEU A 112 -0.80 -12.58 -10.79
N TYR A 113 -1.85 -13.05 -10.11
CA TYR A 113 -2.39 -12.38 -8.94
C TYR A 113 -1.37 -12.35 -7.79
N ARG A 114 -0.70 -13.48 -7.55
CA ARG A 114 0.35 -13.59 -6.52
C ARG A 114 1.54 -12.70 -6.82
N MET A 115 2.00 -12.66 -8.07
CA MET A 115 3.09 -11.79 -8.52
C MET A 115 2.72 -10.32 -8.37
N ALA A 116 1.51 -9.92 -8.79
CA ALA A 116 1.03 -8.55 -8.63
C ALA A 116 1.01 -8.14 -7.15
N LEU A 117 0.52 -9.02 -6.28
CA LEU A 117 0.51 -8.77 -4.84
C LEU A 117 1.94 -8.61 -4.28
N MET A 118 2.84 -9.56 -4.55
CA MET A 118 4.22 -9.50 -4.05
C MET A 118 4.96 -8.24 -4.52
N LEU A 119 4.82 -7.89 -5.79
CA LEU A 119 5.44 -6.68 -6.34
C LEU A 119 4.81 -5.41 -5.72
N SER A 120 3.51 -5.41 -5.48
CA SER A 120 2.84 -4.29 -4.82
C SER A 120 3.34 -4.06 -3.41
N PHE A 121 3.57 -5.13 -2.64
CA PHE A 121 4.19 -5.08 -1.32
C PHE A 121 5.58 -4.45 -1.40
N LEU A 122 6.39 -4.87 -2.37
CA LEU A 122 7.72 -4.32 -2.55
C LEU A 122 7.68 -2.82 -2.89
N ILE A 123 6.94 -2.43 -3.92
CA ILE A 123 6.82 -1.01 -4.34
C ILE A 123 6.30 -0.17 -3.18
N ALA A 124 5.28 -0.64 -2.46
CA ALA A 124 4.73 0.07 -1.33
C ALA A 124 5.74 0.22 -0.18
N CYS A 125 6.52 -0.82 0.12
CA CYS A 125 7.62 -0.75 1.10
C CYS A 125 8.64 0.34 0.70
N PHE A 126 9.03 0.40 -0.57
CA PHE A 126 9.96 1.42 -1.04
C PHE A 126 9.41 2.82 -0.84
N VAL A 127 8.26 3.08 -1.44
CA VAL A 127 7.66 4.41 -1.49
C VAL A 127 7.37 4.87 -0.07
N SER A 128 6.75 4.01 0.77
CA SER A 128 6.50 4.32 2.17
C SER A 128 7.77 4.61 2.96
N SER A 129 8.88 3.90 2.72
CA SER A 129 10.16 4.17 3.40
C SER A 129 10.75 5.53 3.05
N LEU A 130 10.67 5.95 1.78
CA LEU A 130 11.12 7.27 1.33
C LEU A 130 10.29 8.38 1.98
N TYR A 131 8.96 8.26 1.92
CA TYR A 131 8.05 9.21 2.54
C TYR A 131 8.20 9.25 4.07
N PHE A 132 8.38 8.07 4.68
CA PHE A 132 8.59 7.95 6.11
C PHE A 132 9.90 8.62 6.54
N THR A 133 10.99 8.51 5.78
CA THR A 133 12.25 9.20 6.10
C THR A 133 12.07 10.72 6.21
N LEU A 134 11.34 11.31 5.25
CA LEU A 134 11.03 12.74 5.25
C LEU A 134 10.17 13.12 6.46
N LYS A 135 9.13 12.33 6.74
CA LYS A 135 8.21 12.55 7.86
C LYS A 135 8.88 12.34 9.21
N TYR A 136 9.75 11.34 9.32
CA TYR A 136 10.54 11.01 10.51
C TYR A 136 11.50 12.16 10.85
N LYS A 137 12.21 12.72 9.87
CA LYS A 137 13.11 13.86 10.10
C LYS A 137 12.38 15.09 10.64
N GLN A 138 11.16 15.35 10.17
CA GLN A 138 10.34 16.44 10.72
C GLN A 138 9.82 16.11 12.12
N TYR A 139 9.40 14.86 12.33
CA TYR A 139 8.87 14.39 13.60
C TYR A 139 9.94 14.37 14.71
N SER A 140 11.16 13.90 14.42
CA SER A 140 12.25 13.78 15.39
C SER A 140 12.75 15.13 15.90
N LYS A 141 12.71 16.18 15.06
CA LYS A 141 13.04 17.56 15.46
C LYS A 141 12.21 18.05 16.64
N LYS A 142 10.98 17.55 16.81
CA LYS A 142 10.09 17.92 17.92
C LYS A 142 10.57 17.39 19.28
N TYR A 143 11.40 16.35 19.30
CA TYR A 143 11.73 15.63 20.52
C TYR A 143 13.15 15.89 21.06
N THR A 144 13.92 16.84 20.51
CA THR A 144 15.32 17.14 20.91
C THR A 144 16.16 15.86 21.13
N VAL A 145 15.91 14.82 20.34
CA VAL A 145 16.69 13.58 20.36
C VAL A 145 17.52 13.57 19.09
N ASP A 146 18.82 13.36 19.23
CA ASP A 146 19.71 13.12 18.10
C ASP A 146 19.10 12.05 17.18
N LEU A 147 19.14 12.30 15.87
CA LEU A 147 18.67 11.37 14.85
C LEU A 147 19.24 9.97 15.15
N ASN A 148 18.38 9.01 15.48
CA ASN A 148 18.83 7.68 15.86
C ASN A 148 19.45 7.00 14.63
N THR A 149 20.78 6.97 14.58
CA THR A 149 21.57 6.42 13.46
C THR A 149 21.27 4.95 13.21
N LYS A 150 20.85 4.18 14.23
CA LYS A 150 20.36 2.79 14.07
C LYS A 150 19.09 2.73 13.21
N THR A 151 18.16 3.67 13.40
CA THR A 151 16.91 3.73 12.65
C THR A 151 17.15 4.11 11.19
N GLN A 152 18.08 5.04 10.93
CA GLN A 152 18.48 5.39 9.56
C GLN A 152 19.20 4.24 8.84
N ARG A 153 20.11 3.54 9.52
CA ARG A 153 20.78 2.36 8.96
C ARG A 153 19.80 1.23 8.64
N PHE A 154 18.79 1.03 9.48
CA PHE A 154 17.72 0.07 9.20
C PHE A 154 16.88 0.44 7.96
N MET A 155 16.54 1.73 7.80
CA MET A 155 15.83 2.20 6.59
C MET A 155 16.68 2.03 5.33
N ALA A 156 17.98 2.35 5.40
CA ALA A 156 18.91 2.16 4.29
C ALA A 156 19.10 0.68 3.92
N SER A 157 19.13 -0.22 4.91
CA SER A 157 19.24 -1.66 4.66
C SER A 157 18.00 -2.25 3.98
N ALA A 158 16.82 -1.64 4.14
CA ALA A 158 15.61 -2.07 3.46
C ALA A 158 15.55 -1.65 1.97
N ALA A 159 16.34 -0.65 1.57
CA ALA A 159 16.42 -0.20 0.17
C ALA A 159 17.22 -1.16 -0.73
N LEU A 160 18.18 -1.90 -0.15
CA LEU A 160 19.08 -2.81 -0.87
C LEU A 160 18.37 -4.07 -1.43
N PRO A 161 17.58 -4.80 -0.62
CA PRO A 161 16.76 -5.91 -1.10
C PRO A 161 15.82 -5.49 -2.23
N LEU A 162 15.41 -4.22 -2.22
CA LEU A 162 14.45 -3.64 -3.14
C LEU A 162 15.04 -3.33 -4.51
N ILE A 163 16.25 -2.78 -4.54
CA ILE A 163 17.01 -2.63 -5.79
C ILE A 163 17.23 -4.00 -6.42
N LEU A 164 17.58 -5.01 -5.60
CA LEU A 164 17.77 -6.38 -6.09
C LEU A 164 16.48 -6.99 -6.64
N THR A 165 15.33 -6.75 -6.01
CA THR A 165 14.04 -7.27 -6.53
C THR A 165 13.53 -6.53 -7.75
N ILE A 166 13.74 -5.20 -7.84
CA ILE A 166 13.43 -4.43 -9.05
C ILE A 166 14.31 -4.92 -10.21
N CYS A 167 15.62 -5.06 -9.99
CA CYS A 167 16.53 -5.62 -10.98
C CYS A 167 16.09 -7.02 -11.43
N ALA A 168 15.73 -7.91 -10.49
CA ALA A 168 15.25 -9.26 -10.79
C ALA A 168 13.99 -9.26 -11.66
N LEU A 169 13.09 -8.29 -11.47
CA LEU A 169 11.86 -8.14 -12.25
C LEU A 169 12.06 -7.63 -13.67
N PHE A 170 13.14 -6.91 -13.94
CA PHE A 170 13.50 -6.45 -15.29
C PHE A 170 14.41 -7.43 -16.03
N THR A 171 14.93 -8.45 -15.34
CA THR A 171 15.74 -9.53 -15.93
C THR A 171 14.96 -10.80 -16.27
N ILE A 172 13.67 -10.87 -15.94
CA ILE A 172 12.71 -11.91 -16.36
C ILE A 172 11.90 -11.35 -17.54
#